data_AF-A0AAE3K1U2-F1
#
_entry.id   AF-A0AAE3K1U2-F1
#
_cell.length_a   1.000
_cell.length_b   1.000
_cell.length_c   1.000
_cell.angle_alpha   90.00
_cell.angle_beta   90.00
_cell.angle_gamma   90.00
#
_symmetry.space_group_name_H-M   'P 1'
#
loop_
_entity.id
_entity.type
_entity.pdbx_description
1 polymer ?
#
loop_
_entity_poly.entity_id
_entity_poly.type
_entity_poly.pdbx_seq_one_letter_code
_entity_poly.pdbx_strand_id
1 'polypeptide(L)'
;MQRNPAPSDLQNNLKSQTPLNRRMRQKTAPAEPGTRRRATKPQYYRIKEEQERKKKRTVFGYRVLLVLVIYAVLMPVSLLLFRLWLPRHTSPETRNYTYIVMSGKSVVSRRSYPWSTVRSENVYYLDMTGIADLCGMTTTGDAESLKYTVRASGESVRFTVGQSLAYVNGIPERMESDCEVKNGRLYVPMDFVNRCFSGISAELDSEKNRITVTRETDDETGDEVTVSFAFKKAEAISAIDFDSLDHDIKQQILLREEANKPGNEGNDGGDQQ
;
A
#
# COMPACT_ATOMS: atom_id res chain seq x y z
N MET A 1 -70.62 -96.88 -63.10
CA MET A 1 -69.49 -97.62 -63.69
C MET A 1 -68.21 -96.82 -63.42
N GLN A 2 -67.55 -97.04 -62.28
CA GLN A 2 -66.25 -97.73 -62.16
C GLN A 2 -65.11 -97.18 -63.05
N ARG A 3 -64.25 -96.30 -62.50
CA ARG A 3 -62.83 -96.59 -62.15
C ARG A 3 -62.11 -95.34 -61.61
N ASN A 4 -61.62 -95.44 -60.36
CA ASN A 4 -60.38 -94.80 -59.89
C ASN A 4 -59.15 -95.57 -60.45
N PRO A 5 -57.87 -95.16 -60.30
CA PRO A 5 -57.30 -94.13 -59.40
C PRO A 5 -56.20 -93.20 -60.00
N ALA A 6 -55.74 -92.27 -59.15
CA ALA A 6 -54.55 -91.40 -59.26
C ALA A 6 -53.23 -92.20 -59.03
N PRO A 7 -52.10 -91.61 -58.56
CA PRO A 7 -51.34 -90.38 -58.91
C PRO A 7 -49.84 -90.70 -59.15
N SER A 8 -49.02 -89.74 -59.61
CA SER A 8 -47.58 -89.49 -59.28
C SER A 8 -47.03 -88.47 -60.31
N ASP A 9 -46.15 -87.50 -60.06
CA ASP A 9 -45.17 -87.25 -59.02
C ASP A 9 -44.87 -85.73 -58.93
N LEU A 10 -44.67 -85.27 -57.69
CA LEU A 10 -43.56 -84.42 -57.21
C LEU A 10 -43.00 -83.35 -58.18
N GLN A 11 -42.78 -82.09 -57.84
CA GLN A 11 -42.86 -81.34 -56.59
C GLN A 11 -42.41 -79.89 -56.95
N ASN A 12 -42.86 -78.95 -56.14
CA ASN A 12 -42.15 -77.71 -55.78
C ASN A 12 -42.16 -76.50 -56.74
N ASN A 13 -43.02 -75.55 -56.34
CA ASN A 13 -42.58 -74.26 -55.76
C ASN A 13 -41.94 -73.27 -56.74
N LEU A 14 -42.67 -72.21 -57.11
CA LEU A 14 -42.22 -70.82 -56.88
C LEU A 14 -43.31 -69.81 -57.28
N LYS A 15 -43.62 -68.96 -56.30
CA LYS A 15 -44.33 -67.68 -56.36
C LYS A 15 -44.25 -66.97 -57.72
N SER A 16 -45.41 -66.75 -58.33
CA SER A 16 -45.59 -65.78 -59.42
C SER A 16 -45.54 -64.35 -58.86
N GLN A 17 -44.34 -63.77 -58.82
CA GLN A 17 -44.16 -62.32 -58.73
C GLN A 17 -43.87 -61.79 -60.14
N THR A 18 -44.84 -61.05 -60.69
CA THR A 18 -44.73 -60.27 -61.92
C THR A 18 -43.58 -59.25 -61.85
N PRO A 19 -42.64 -59.24 -62.81
CA PRO A 19 -41.51 -58.32 -62.80
C PRO A 19 -41.79 -57.00 -63.55
N LEU A 20 -41.37 -55.91 -62.91
CA LEU A 20 -40.49 -54.87 -63.45
C LEU A 20 -40.55 -54.64 -64.98
N ASN A 21 -41.29 -53.63 -65.44
CA ASN A 21 -41.06 -53.00 -66.76
C ASN A 21 -41.66 -51.60 -66.90
N ARG A 22 -41.17 -50.66 -66.07
CA ARG A 22 -41.39 -49.20 -66.27
C ARG A 22 -40.05 -48.47 -66.39
N ARG A 23 -39.18 -48.97 -67.27
CA ARG A 23 -37.94 -48.30 -67.69
C ARG A 23 -37.60 -48.70 -69.12
N MET A 24 -38.36 -48.24 -70.11
CA MET A 24 -37.92 -48.17 -71.52
C MET A 24 -38.95 -47.39 -72.34
N ARG A 25 -39.02 -46.07 -72.17
CA ARG A 25 -39.57 -45.17 -73.20
C ARG A 25 -39.26 -43.71 -72.94
N GLN A 26 -37.98 -43.34 -73.01
CA GLN A 26 -37.61 -41.99 -73.43
C GLN A 26 -36.42 -42.13 -74.37
N LYS A 27 -36.77 -42.14 -75.65
CA LYS A 27 -35.85 -42.15 -76.79
C LYS A 27 -35.01 -40.89 -76.77
N THR A 28 -33.71 -41.10 -76.89
CA THR A 28 -32.75 -40.31 -77.68
C THR A 28 -33.38 -39.28 -78.60
N ALA A 29 -33.24 -38.01 -78.26
CA ALA A 29 -33.29 -36.88 -79.20
C ALA A 29 -31.85 -36.48 -79.54
N PRO A 30 -31.51 -36.23 -80.83
CA PRO A 30 -30.15 -35.95 -81.26
C PRO A 30 -29.66 -34.59 -80.74
N ALA A 31 -28.38 -34.55 -80.37
CA ALA A 31 -27.70 -33.36 -79.83
C ALA A 31 -27.55 -32.27 -80.92
N GLU A 32 -28.23 -31.14 -80.73
CA GLU A 32 -27.98 -29.92 -81.51
C GLU A 32 -26.59 -29.35 -81.15
N PRO A 33 -25.69 -29.12 -82.14
CA PRO A 33 -24.39 -28.53 -81.89
C PRO A 33 -24.55 -27.00 -81.91
N GLY A 34 -24.95 -26.42 -80.79
CA GLY A 34 -25.27 -25.00 -80.86
C GLY A 34 -25.75 -24.35 -79.58
N THR A 35 -25.07 -24.52 -78.45
CA THR A 35 -25.18 -23.53 -77.36
C THR A 35 -24.01 -23.68 -76.40
N ARG A 36 -22.95 -22.89 -76.64
CA ARG A 36 -22.04 -22.50 -75.55
C ARG A 36 -22.91 -21.92 -74.44
N ARG A 37 -23.10 -22.65 -73.35
CA ARG A 37 -23.73 -22.16 -72.12
C ARG A 37 -22.92 -20.96 -71.63
N ARG A 38 -23.32 -19.75 -72.03
CA ARG A 38 -22.92 -18.50 -71.39
C ARG A 38 -23.49 -18.57 -69.98
N ALA A 39 -22.64 -18.86 -68.99
CA ALA A 39 -22.99 -18.64 -67.59
C ALA A 39 -23.57 -17.24 -67.48
N THR A 40 -24.83 -17.16 -67.06
CA THR A 40 -25.57 -15.90 -66.94
C THR A 40 -24.75 -14.96 -66.05
N LYS A 41 -24.30 -13.82 -66.61
CA LYS A 41 -23.59 -12.75 -65.90
C LYS A 41 -24.08 -12.50 -64.46
N PRO A 42 -25.40 -12.49 -64.13
CA PRO A 42 -25.88 -12.27 -62.75
C PRO A 42 -25.48 -13.36 -61.73
N GLN A 43 -25.22 -14.61 -62.12
CA GLN A 43 -24.80 -15.66 -61.19
C GLN A 43 -23.34 -15.48 -60.75
N TYR A 44 -22.47 -15.01 -61.64
CA TYR A 44 -21.07 -14.74 -61.32
C TYR A 44 -20.92 -13.61 -60.30
N TYR A 45 -21.70 -12.51 -60.43
CA TYR A 45 -21.69 -11.42 -59.47
C TYR A 45 -22.22 -11.83 -58.09
N ARG A 46 -23.28 -12.66 -58.03
CA ARG A 46 -23.80 -13.18 -56.75
C ARG A 46 -22.81 -14.08 -56.02
N ILE A 47 -22.14 -14.99 -56.73
CA ILE A 47 -21.11 -15.86 -56.14
C ILE A 47 -19.89 -15.05 -55.71
N LYS A 48 -19.49 -14.03 -56.49
CA LYS A 48 -18.37 -13.14 -56.15
C LYS A 48 -18.67 -12.28 -54.93
N GLU A 49 -19.88 -11.72 -54.81
CA GLU A 49 -20.32 -10.98 -53.63
C GLU A 49 -20.37 -11.86 -52.37
N GLU A 50 -20.88 -13.09 -52.47
CA GLU A 50 -20.87 -14.03 -51.35
C GLU A 50 -19.45 -14.40 -50.91
N GLN A 51 -18.53 -14.59 -51.86
CA GLN A 51 -17.12 -14.85 -51.56
C GLN A 51 -16.43 -13.63 -50.94
N GLU A 52 -16.73 -12.41 -51.38
CA GLU A 52 -16.21 -11.18 -50.79
C GLU A 52 -16.77 -10.93 -49.39
N ARG A 53 -18.06 -11.21 -49.15
CA ARG A 53 -18.66 -11.15 -47.81
C ARG A 53 -18.07 -12.20 -46.87
N LYS A 54 -17.79 -13.42 -47.37
CA LYS A 54 -17.09 -14.48 -46.61
C LYS A 54 -15.66 -14.08 -46.29
N LYS A 55 -14.91 -13.50 -47.24
CA LYS A 55 -13.55 -12.96 -47.03
C LYS A 55 -13.54 -11.80 -46.04
N LYS A 56 -14.53 -10.89 -46.10
CA LYS A 56 -14.66 -9.79 -45.13
C LYS A 56 -14.99 -10.30 -43.72
N ARG A 57 -15.82 -11.34 -43.60
CA ARG A 57 -16.15 -12.00 -42.31
C ARG A 57 -14.96 -12.78 -41.73
N THR A 58 -14.15 -13.44 -42.54
CA THR A 58 -12.94 -14.14 -42.06
C THR A 58 -11.83 -13.18 -41.67
N VAL A 59 -11.65 -12.07 -42.40
CA VAL A 59 -10.70 -11.01 -42.03
C VAL A 59 -11.13 -10.29 -40.75
N PHE A 60 -12.44 -10.03 -40.59
CA PHE A 60 -12.98 -9.49 -39.35
C PHE A 60 -12.78 -10.45 -38.17
N GLY A 61 -13.06 -11.75 -38.36
CA GLY A 61 -12.80 -12.78 -37.36
C GLY A 61 -11.33 -12.87 -36.97
N TYR A 62 -10.40 -12.77 -37.94
CA TYR A 62 -8.97 -12.76 -37.66
C TYR A 62 -8.53 -11.53 -36.85
N ARG A 63 -9.05 -10.34 -37.16
CA ARG A 63 -8.76 -9.11 -36.38
C ARG A 63 -9.30 -9.21 -34.95
N VAL A 64 -10.51 -9.72 -34.77
CA VAL A 64 -11.11 -9.94 -33.44
C VAL A 64 -10.30 -10.99 -32.65
N LEU A 65 -9.87 -12.07 -33.31
CA LEU A 65 -9.02 -13.09 -32.69
C LEU A 65 -7.66 -12.53 -32.29
N LEU A 66 -7.05 -11.68 -33.11
CA LEU A 66 -5.77 -11.01 -32.80
C LEU A 66 -5.91 -10.09 -31.57
N VAL A 67 -6.99 -9.31 -31.48
CA VAL A 67 -7.28 -8.48 -30.30
C VAL A 67 -7.53 -9.34 -29.06
N LEU A 68 -8.23 -10.47 -29.19
CA LEU A 68 -8.45 -11.40 -28.08
C LEU A 68 -7.14 -12.02 -27.59
N VAL A 69 -6.23 -12.38 -28.49
CA VAL A 69 -4.91 -12.91 -28.13
C VAL A 69 -4.06 -11.83 -27.45
N ILE A 70 -4.04 -10.61 -27.97
CA ILE A 70 -3.34 -9.49 -27.32
C ILE A 70 -3.93 -9.25 -25.93
N TYR A 71 -5.25 -9.22 -25.78
CA TYR A 71 -5.89 -9.03 -24.48
C TYR A 71 -5.58 -10.17 -23.51
N ALA A 72 -5.59 -11.43 -23.98
CA ALA A 72 -5.23 -12.60 -23.19
C ALA A 72 -3.78 -12.59 -22.69
N VAL A 73 -2.87 -11.88 -23.39
CA VAL A 73 -1.48 -11.68 -22.95
C VAL A 73 -1.35 -10.42 -22.07
N LEU A 74 -2.07 -9.35 -22.39
CA LEU A 74 -1.95 -8.07 -21.70
C LEU A 74 -2.60 -8.11 -20.31
N MET A 75 -3.65 -8.91 -20.12
CA MET A 75 -4.35 -9.10 -18.84
C MET A 75 -3.49 -9.80 -17.76
N PRO A 76 -2.79 -10.92 -18.02
CA PRO A 76 -1.87 -11.49 -17.03
C PRO A 76 -0.65 -10.61 -16.80
N VAL A 77 -0.15 -9.88 -17.81
CA VAL A 77 0.95 -8.92 -17.65
C VAL A 77 0.54 -7.76 -16.74
N SER A 78 -0.65 -7.19 -16.92
CA SER A 78 -1.15 -6.12 -16.05
C SER A 78 -1.43 -6.62 -14.63
N LEU A 79 -1.97 -7.83 -14.47
CA LEU A 79 -2.12 -8.46 -13.16
C LEU A 79 -0.77 -8.73 -12.48
N LEU A 80 0.25 -9.13 -13.23
CA LEU A 80 1.59 -9.39 -12.70
C LEU A 80 2.29 -8.09 -12.28
N LEU A 81 2.15 -7.03 -13.08
CA LEU A 81 2.59 -5.68 -12.71
C LEU A 81 1.85 -5.18 -11.47
N PHE A 82 0.53 -5.35 -11.42
CA PHE A 82 -0.30 -4.99 -10.26
C PHE A 82 0.11 -5.79 -9.01
N ARG A 83 0.39 -7.09 -9.13
CA ARG A 83 0.86 -7.93 -8.02
C ARG A 83 2.28 -7.58 -7.56
N LEU A 84 3.13 -7.10 -8.45
CA LEU A 84 4.47 -6.61 -8.09
C LEU A 84 4.43 -5.21 -7.49
N TRP A 85 3.40 -4.42 -7.81
CA TRP A 85 3.22 -3.07 -7.31
C TRP A 85 2.48 -3.02 -5.97
N LEU A 86 1.51 -3.93 -5.73
CA LEU A 86 0.73 -4.00 -4.48
C LEU A 86 1.60 -4.08 -3.21
N PRO A 87 2.60 -4.97 -3.11
CA PRO A 87 3.41 -5.12 -1.89
C PRO A 87 4.22 -3.88 -1.53
N ARG A 88 4.44 -2.96 -2.48
CA ARG A 88 5.17 -1.72 -2.23
C ARG A 88 4.32 -0.64 -1.55
N HIS A 89 3.00 -0.71 -1.69
CA HIS A 89 2.08 0.31 -1.15
C HIS A 89 1.16 -0.18 -0.04
N THR A 90 1.08 -1.50 0.17
CA THR A 90 0.43 -2.06 1.35
C THR A 90 1.50 -2.54 2.32
N SER A 91 2.01 -1.64 3.17
CA SER A 91 2.77 -2.05 4.35
C SER A 91 1.85 -2.93 5.19
N PRO A 92 2.12 -4.24 5.34
CA PRO A 92 1.27 -5.07 6.16
C PRO A 92 1.45 -4.61 7.61
N GLU A 93 0.45 -3.91 8.14
CA GLU A 93 0.39 -3.34 9.50
C GLU A 93 0.60 -4.39 10.61
N THR A 94 0.65 -5.68 10.26
CA THR A 94 0.76 -6.80 11.20
C THR A 94 2.15 -7.43 11.30
N ARG A 95 3.16 -6.93 10.57
CA ARG A 95 4.53 -7.47 10.66
C ARG A 95 5.25 -6.96 11.92
N ASN A 96 5.98 -7.85 12.58
CA ASN A 96 6.80 -7.51 13.74
C ASN A 96 7.83 -6.43 13.39
N TYR A 97 8.07 -5.51 14.32
CA TYR A 97 9.12 -4.51 14.20
C TYR A 97 10.43 -5.08 14.72
N THR A 98 11.51 -4.88 13.96
CA THR A 98 12.85 -5.20 14.45
C THR A 98 13.42 -3.96 15.13
N TYR A 99 13.60 -4.04 16.44
CA TYR A 99 14.26 -3.07 17.28
C TYR A 99 15.75 -3.36 17.29
N ILE A 100 16.54 -2.45 16.70
CA ILE A 100 18.00 -2.55 16.68
C ILE A 100 18.53 -1.41 17.53
N VAL A 101 19.25 -1.73 18.60
CA VAL A 101 20.02 -0.73 19.34
C VAL A 101 21.48 -0.82 18.92
N MET A 102 22.02 0.30 18.45
CA MET A 102 23.39 0.46 18.01
C MET A 102 24.15 1.32 19.03
N SER A 103 25.39 0.94 19.32
CA SER A 103 26.36 1.83 19.98
C SER A 103 27.51 2.08 19.03
N GLY A 104 27.63 3.32 18.54
CA GLY A 104 28.48 3.67 17.42
C GLY A 104 28.21 2.80 16.19
N LYS A 105 29.24 2.11 15.68
CA LYS A 105 29.15 1.22 14.51
C LYS A 105 28.75 -0.23 14.85
N SER A 106 28.54 -0.54 16.13
CA SER A 106 28.27 -1.91 16.58
C SER A 106 26.80 -2.12 16.93
N VAL A 107 26.24 -3.26 16.51
CA VAL A 107 24.87 -3.65 16.87
C VAL A 107 24.91 -4.31 18.25
N VAL A 108 24.43 -3.61 19.27
CA VAL A 108 24.46 -4.08 20.66
C VAL A 108 23.28 -5.01 20.94
N SER A 109 22.11 -4.74 20.36
CA SER A 109 20.98 -5.65 20.48
C SER A 109 20.08 -5.63 19.25
N ARG A 110 19.56 -6.80 18.88
CA ARG A 110 18.51 -6.96 17.89
C ARG A 110 17.37 -7.75 18.53
N ARG A 111 16.21 -7.13 18.69
CA ARG A 111 15.00 -7.76 19.23
C ARG A 111 13.84 -7.55 18.27
N SER A 112 13.00 -8.57 18.12
CA SER A 112 11.77 -8.48 17.33
C SER A 112 10.61 -8.31 18.28
N TYR A 113 9.84 -7.24 18.12
CA TYR A 113 8.65 -6.96 18.92
C TYR A 113 7.39 -7.04 18.05
N PRO A 114 6.25 -7.50 18.60
CA PRO A 114 4.97 -7.46 17.91
C PRO A 114 4.58 -6.03 17.55
N TRP A 115 3.89 -5.85 16.42
CA TRP A 115 3.48 -4.52 15.94
C TRP A 115 2.64 -3.75 16.98
N SER A 116 1.76 -4.44 17.71
CA SER A 116 0.87 -3.87 18.75
C SER A 116 1.60 -3.35 19.98
N THR A 117 2.84 -3.79 20.21
CA THR A 117 3.68 -3.30 21.30
C THR A 117 4.39 -2.01 20.90
N VAL A 118 4.78 -1.92 19.64
CA VAL A 118 5.63 -0.84 19.10
C VAL A 118 4.82 0.31 18.54
N ARG A 119 3.58 0.08 18.10
CA ARG A 119 2.71 1.09 17.50
C ARG A 119 1.34 1.05 18.14
N SER A 120 0.88 2.20 18.64
CA SER A 120 -0.50 2.43 19.10
C SER A 120 -1.01 3.72 18.46
N GLU A 121 -2.19 3.67 17.84
CA GLU A 121 -2.88 4.86 17.29
C GLU A 121 -1.99 5.81 16.46
N ASN A 122 -1.13 5.24 15.61
CA ASN A 122 -0.16 5.95 14.76
C ASN A 122 1.09 6.51 15.46
N VAL A 123 1.21 6.36 16.77
CA VAL A 123 2.40 6.74 17.55
C VAL A 123 3.34 5.54 17.69
N TYR A 124 4.64 5.76 17.49
CA TYR A 124 5.68 4.76 17.68
C TYR A 124 6.22 4.83 19.11
N TYR A 125 6.38 3.67 19.73
CA TYR A 125 6.82 3.52 21.10
C TYR A 125 8.22 2.89 21.15
N LEU A 126 9.06 3.42 22.03
CA LEU A 126 10.40 2.92 22.30
C LEU A 126 10.48 2.35 23.71
N ASP A 127 11.25 1.26 23.86
CA ASP A 127 11.53 0.62 25.15
C ASP A 127 12.57 1.44 25.92
N MET A 128 12.09 2.31 26.81
CA MET A 128 12.95 3.16 27.65
C MET A 128 13.74 2.38 28.66
N THR A 129 13.20 1.26 29.14
CA THR A 129 13.92 0.43 30.11
C THR A 129 15.13 -0.21 29.45
N GLY A 130 14.96 -0.72 28.22
CA GLY A 130 16.06 -1.23 27.42
C GLY A 130 17.09 -0.16 27.04
N ILE A 131 16.64 1.05 26.70
CA ILE A 131 17.55 2.18 26.44
C ILE A 131 18.35 2.55 27.69
N ALA A 132 17.69 2.65 28.84
CA ALA A 132 18.32 2.97 30.12
C ALA A 132 19.41 1.96 30.50
N ASP A 133 19.13 0.66 30.35
CA ASP A 133 20.11 -0.41 30.60
C ASP A 133 21.35 -0.27 29.71
N LEU A 134 21.15 0.05 28.43
CA LEU A 134 22.23 0.21 27.44
C LEU A 134 23.05 1.47 27.68
N CYS A 135 22.42 2.54 28.14
CA CYS A 135 23.08 3.81 28.46
C CYS A 135 23.66 3.83 29.89
N GLY A 136 23.60 2.72 30.63
CA GLY A 136 24.11 2.63 32.00
C GLY A 136 23.38 3.54 32.99
N MET A 137 22.13 3.91 32.69
CA MET A 137 21.30 4.74 33.56
C MET A 137 20.86 3.94 34.80
N THR A 138 20.58 4.65 35.88
CA THR A 138 19.99 4.06 37.08
C THR A 138 18.48 4.24 37.03
N THR A 139 17.75 3.12 37.00
CA THR A 139 16.30 3.09 37.09
C THR A 139 15.88 3.05 38.56
N THR A 140 15.02 3.96 38.96
CA THR A 140 14.48 4.10 40.33
C THR A 140 12.98 4.37 40.23
N GLY A 141 12.15 3.78 41.08
CA GLY A 141 10.71 4.01 41.03
C GLY A 141 9.89 2.80 41.47
N ASP A 142 8.58 2.95 41.33
CA ASP A 142 7.56 1.93 41.59
C ASP A 142 6.79 1.60 40.31
N ALA A 143 5.70 0.84 40.43
CA ALA A 143 4.89 0.43 39.28
C ALA A 143 4.12 1.59 38.62
N GLU A 144 3.92 2.70 39.35
CA GLU A 144 3.16 3.86 38.88
C GLU A 144 4.07 4.96 38.35
N SER A 145 5.28 5.08 38.89
CA SER A 145 6.23 6.14 38.56
C SER A 145 7.64 5.57 38.39
N LEU A 146 8.23 5.80 37.22
CA LEU A 146 9.57 5.36 36.87
C LEU A 146 10.46 6.57 36.62
N LYS A 147 11.61 6.61 37.31
CA LYS A 147 12.63 7.66 37.18
C LYS A 147 13.94 7.06 36.71
N TYR A 148 14.44 7.56 35.58
CA TYR A 148 15.73 7.20 35.00
C TYR A 148 16.72 8.32 35.28
N THR A 149 17.89 7.98 35.83
CA THR A 149 18.94 8.96 36.16
C THR A 149 20.25 8.58 35.46
N VAL A 150 20.86 9.53 34.75
CA VAL A 150 22.17 9.34 34.14
C VAL A 150 23.26 9.45 35.22
N ARG A 151 24.13 8.45 35.34
CA ARG A 151 25.19 8.45 36.38
C ARG A 151 26.24 9.54 36.16
N ALA A 152 26.54 9.87 34.90
CA ALA A 152 27.59 10.83 34.56
C ALA A 152 27.19 12.28 34.86
N SER A 153 25.99 12.71 34.46
CA SER A 153 25.51 14.09 34.62
C SER A 153 24.61 14.30 35.83
N GLY A 154 24.04 13.23 36.40
CA GLY A 154 23.03 13.32 37.47
C GLY A 154 21.64 13.78 36.99
N GLU A 155 21.50 14.03 35.69
CA GLU A 155 20.23 14.41 35.08
C GLU A 155 19.25 13.25 35.15
N SER A 156 17.96 13.58 35.23
CA SER A 156 16.94 12.56 35.41
C SER A 156 15.64 12.89 34.70
N VAL A 157 14.97 11.83 34.27
CA VAL A 157 13.65 11.86 33.66
C VAL A 157 12.71 11.00 34.48
N ARG A 158 11.54 11.54 34.82
CA ARG A 158 10.48 10.83 35.53
C ARG A 158 9.25 10.71 34.64
N PHE A 159 8.71 9.51 34.56
CA PHE A 159 7.46 9.18 33.89
C PHE A 159 6.45 8.65 34.90
N THR A 160 5.19 9.03 34.72
CA THR A 160 4.05 8.47 35.44
C THR A 160 3.25 7.63 34.46
N VAL A 161 3.08 6.34 34.75
CA VAL A 161 2.44 5.38 33.85
C VAL A 161 1.00 5.81 33.57
N GLY A 162 0.60 5.76 32.29
CA GLY A 162 -0.73 6.18 31.85
C GLY A 162 -0.92 7.70 31.79
N GLN A 163 0.17 8.49 31.83
CA GLN A 163 0.11 9.93 31.62
C GLN A 163 0.98 10.35 30.44
N SER A 164 0.53 11.39 29.74
CA SER A 164 1.27 12.08 28.68
C SER A 164 2.25 13.12 29.22
N LEU A 165 2.38 13.28 30.55
CA LEU A 165 3.25 14.28 31.16
C LEU A 165 4.47 13.59 31.77
N ALA A 166 5.65 13.97 31.29
CA ALA A 166 6.93 13.54 31.83
C ALA A 166 7.62 14.72 32.54
N TYR A 167 8.55 14.44 33.44
CA TYR A 167 9.38 15.47 34.08
C TYR A 167 10.84 15.27 33.70
N VAL A 168 11.37 16.16 32.86
CA VAL A 168 12.77 16.17 32.41
C VAL A 168 13.54 17.14 33.30
N ASN A 169 14.48 16.66 34.12
CA ASN A 169 15.22 17.46 35.09
C ASN A 169 14.31 18.30 36.02
N GLY A 170 13.11 17.79 36.32
CA GLY A 170 12.09 18.48 37.12
C GLY A 170 11.17 19.43 36.34
N ILE A 171 11.45 19.68 35.06
CA ILE A 171 10.61 20.49 34.18
C ILE A 171 9.52 19.61 33.57
N PRO A 172 8.23 19.97 33.71
CA PRO A 172 7.14 19.21 33.09
C PRO A 172 7.17 19.37 31.58
N GLU A 173 7.11 18.26 30.86
CA GLU A 173 7.21 18.16 29.42
C GLU A 173 6.12 17.24 28.88
N ARG A 174 5.42 17.69 27.83
CA ARG A 174 4.27 16.96 27.28
C ARG A 174 4.72 16.01 26.16
N MET A 175 4.28 14.77 26.26
CA MET A 175 4.43 13.74 25.24
C MET A 175 3.24 13.75 24.27
N GLU A 176 3.46 13.24 23.06
CA GLU A 176 2.41 13.09 22.04
C GLU A 176 1.29 12.12 22.50
N SER A 177 1.68 11.08 23.26
CA SER A 177 0.76 10.07 23.81
C SER A 177 1.20 9.65 25.21
N ASP A 178 0.32 8.94 25.91
CA ASP A 178 0.58 8.41 27.24
C ASP A 178 1.71 7.37 27.23
N CYS A 179 2.51 7.33 28.29
CA CYS A 179 3.48 6.26 28.46
C CYS A 179 2.82 4.98 29.00
N GLU A 180 3.24 3.83 28.47
CA GLU A 180 2.61 2.55 28.75
C GLU A 180 3.63 1.54 29.28
N VAL A 181 3.24 0.70 30.24
CA VAL A 181 4.06 -0.43 30.66
C VAL A 181 3.54 -1.70 29.99
N LYS A 182 4.39 -2.34 29.18
CA LYS A 182 4.10 -3.63 28.53
C LYS A 182 5.20 -4.62 28.88
N ASN A 183 4.82 -5.83 29.31
CA ASN A 183 5.77 -6.88 29.71
C ASN A 183 6.81 -6.42 30.76
N GLY A 184 6.41 -5.57 31.70
CA GLY A 184 7.30 -5.04 32.74
C GLY A 184 8.35 -4.03 32.26
N ARG A 185 8.22 -3.53 31.02
CA ARG A 185 9.08 -2.50 30.43
C ARG A 185 8.27 -1.26 30.14
N LEU A 186 8.86 -0.09 30.40
CA LEU A 186 8.25 1.20 30.07
C LEU A 186 8.46 1.52 28.59
N TYR A 187 7.37 1.81 27.91
CA TYR A 187 7.31 2.27 26.55
C TYR A 187 6.90 3.74 26.50
N VAL A 188 7.67 4.55 25.79
CA VAL A 188 7.38 5.99 25.62
C VAL A 188 7.36 6.36 24.14
N PRO A 189 6.65 7.45 23.77
CA PRO A 189 6.63 7.94 22.40
C PRO A 189 8.02 8.27 21.87
N MET A 190 8.30 7.83 20.65
CA MET A 190 9.57 8.02 19.93
C MET A 190 9.92 9.50 19.75
N ASP A 191 8.93 10.35 19.47
CA ASP A 191 9.12 11.79 19.31
C ASP A 191 9.70 12.43 20.58
N PHE A 192 9.19 12.04 21.75
CA PHE A 192 9.71 12.52 23.04
C PHE A 192 11.18 12.15 23.22
N VAL A 193 11.57 10.93 22.86
CA VAL A 193 12.97 10.50 22.97
C VAL A 193 13.87 11.35 22.07
N ASN A 194 13.49 11.51 20.81
CA ASN A 194 14.27 12.30 19.85
C ASN A 194 14.39 13.79 20.22
N ARG A 195 13.43 14.33 20.96
CA ARG A 195 13.37 15.74 21.34
C ARG A 195 14.08 16.04 22.66
N CYS A 196 13.93 15.16 23.64
CA CYS A 196 14.42 15.39 25.00
C CYS A 196 15.77 14.73 25.31
N PHE A 197 16.22 13.77 24.49
CA PHE A 197 17.46 13.04 24.74
C PHE A 197 18.52 13.51 23.75
N SER A 198 19.66 13.94 24.29
CA SER A 198 20.88 14.22 23.54
C SER A 198 21.81 13.01 23.60
N GLY A 199 22.38 12.63 22.46
CA GLY A 199 23.24 11.45 22.32
C GLY A 199 22.50 10.14 22.00
N ILE A 200 21.18 10.18 21.82
CA ILE A 200 20.36 9.05 21.36
C ILE A 200 19.47 9.55 20.23
N SER A 201 19.56 8.90 19.08
CA SER A 201 18.66 9.12 17.94
C SER A 201 17.89 7.86 17.61
N ALA A 202 16.59 7.98 17.41
CA ALA A 202 15.75 6.91 16.94
C ALA A 202 15.28 7.21 15.52
N GLU A 203 15.48 6.26 14.61
CA GLU A 203 15.06 6.32 13.22
C GLU A 203 14.10 5.17 12.89
N LEU A 204 13.06 5.51 12.13
CA LEU A 204 12.07 4.56 11.64
C LEU A 204 12.27 4.33 10.14
N ASP A 205 12.57 3.09 9.78
CA ASP A 205 12.47 2.60 8.40
C ASP A 205 11.09 1.90 8.25
N SER A 206 10.13 2.66 7.71
CA SER A 206 8.74 2.22 7.51
C SER A 206 8.59 1.20 6.37
N GLU A 207 9.56 1.12 5.46
CA GLU A 207 9.56 0.13 4.38
C GLU A 207 9.99 -1.24 4.90
N LYS A 208 10.95 -1.26 5.84
CA LYS A 208 11.48 -2.49 6.43
C LYS A 208 10.88 -2.85 7.79
N ASN A 209 9.94 -2.06 8.32
CA ASN A 209 9.40 -2.17 9.68
C ASN A 209 10.51 -2.31 10.72
N ARG A 210 11.44 -1.37 10.70
CA ARG A 210 12.63 -1.40 11.53
C ARG A 210 12.78 -0.09 12.25
N ILE A 211 12.89 -0.17 13.57
CA ILE A 211 13.26 0.97 14.41
C ILE A 211 14.71 0.78 14.80
N THR A 212 15.54 1.76 14.46
CA THR A 212 16.95 1.77 14.79
C THR A 212 17.17 2.86 15.83
N VAL A 213 17.59 2.47 17.02
CA VAL A 213 18.01 3.40 18.07
C VAL A 213 19.53 3.42 18.06
N THR A 214 20.11 4.57 17.76
CA THR A 214 21.55 4.78 17.67
C THR A 214 21.98 5.63 18.84
N ARG A 215 22.99 5.17 19.57
CA ARG A 215 23.73 6.03 20.49
C ARG A 215 24.81 6.75 19.70
N GLU A 216 24.79 8.07 19.75
CA GLU A 216 25.79 8.91 19.09
C GLU A 216 27.15 8.72 19.79
N THR A 217 28.20 8.64 18.99
CA THR A 217 29.60 8.59 19.41
C THR A 217 30.26 9.89 19.01
N ASP A 218 31.13 10.42 19.86
CA ASP A 218 31.87 11.64 19.54
C ASP A 218 32.91 11.30 18.46
N ASP A 219 32.77 11.93 17.29
CA ASP A 219 33.59 11.66 16.11
C ASP A 219 35.08 11.99 16.33
N GLU A 220 35.40 12.81 17.34
CA GLU A 220 36.79 13.21 17.65
C GLU A 220 37.51 12.25 18.60
N THR A 221 36.79 11.61 19.53
CA THR A 221 37.40 10.75 20.57
C THR A 221 37.11 9.27 20.36
N GLY A 222 36.07 8.93 19.58
CA GLY A 222 35.60 7.55 19.40
C GLY A 222 34.88 6.98 20.63
N ASP A 223 34.77 7.78 21.69
CA ASP A 223 34.04 7.45 22.91
C ASP A 223 32.55 7.75 22.75
N GLU A 224 31.72 6.97 23.45
CA GLU A 224 30.26 7.13 23.42
C GLU A 224 29.87 8.48 24.05
N VAL A 225 29.05 9.27 23.35
CA VAL A 225 28.56 10.55 23.89
C VAL A 225 27.81 10.25 25.19
N THR A 226 28.09 11.05 26.22
CA THR A 226 27.35 10.96 27.48
C THR A 226 25.91 11.37 27.22
N VAL A 227 24.98 10.48 27.51
CA VAL A 227 23.56 10.77 27.29
C VAL A 227 23.17 11.90 28.24
N SER A 228 22.67 12.99 27.66
CA SER A 228 22.20 14.12 28.44
C SER A 228 20.71 14.34 28.16
N PHE A 229 19.99 14.75 29.19
CA PHE A 229 18.61 15.20 29.09
C PHE A 229 18.50 16.70 28.87
N ALA A 230 19.60 17.35 28.48
CA ALA A 230 19.54 18.70 27.94
C ALA A 230 18.57 18.65 26.76
N PHE A 231 17.42 19.32 26.91
CA PHE A 231 16.53 19.62 25.79
C PHE A 231 17.40 19.92 24.59
N LYS A 232 17.19 19.21 23.47
CA LYS A 232 17.87 19.57 22.23
C LYS A 232 17.50 21.02 22.01
N LYS A 233 18.44 21.93 22.31
CA LYS A 233 18.19 23.35 22.36
C LYS A 233 17.55 23.66 21.03
N ALA A 234 16.28 24.05 21.04
CA ALA A 234 15.64 24.57 19.84
C ALA A 234 16.64 25.56 19.27
N GLU A 235 17.06 25.36 18.01
CA GLU A 235 17.96 26.29 17.33
C GLU A 235 17.50 27.67 17.75
N ALA A 236 18.40 28.42 18.41
CA ALA A 236 18.04 29.68 19.01
C ALA A 236 17.29 30.44 17.93
N ILE A 237 15.98 30.64 18.12
CA ILE A 237 15.20 31.46 17.21
C ILE A 237 15.93 32.78 17.29
N SER A 238 16.69 33.11 16.24
CA SER A 238 17.45 34.34 16.18
C SER A 238 16.46 35.43 16.56
N ALA A 239 16.82 36.28 17.51
CA ALA A 239 15.97 37.40 17.90
C ALA A 239 15.41 38.02 16.63
N ILE A 240 14.08 38.04 16.48
CA ILE A 240 13.45 38.62 15.31
C ILE A 240 13.85 40.09 15.33
N ASP A 241 14.77 40.46 14.45
CA ASP A 241 15.21 41.84 14.33
C ASP A 241 13.99 42.65 13.91
N PHE A 242 13.65 43.68 14.68
CA PHE A 242 12.49 44.52 14.39
C PHE A 242 12.59 45.09 12.98
N ASP A 243 13.80 45.33 12.49
CA ASP A 243 14.05 45.83 11.13
C ASP A 243 13.73 44.81 10.03
N SER A 244 13.71 43.52 10.35
CA SER A 244 13.33 42.43 9.43
C SER A 244 11.82 42.19 9.32
N LEU A 245 11.00 42.82 10.17
CA LEU A 245 9.55 42.68 10.15
C LEU A 245 8.92 43.44 8.97
N ASP A 246 7.80 42.91 8.48
CA ASP A 246 7.00 43.56 7.45
C ASP A 246 6.38 44.88 7.95
N HIS A 247 6.18 45.85 7.05
CA HIS A 247 5.84 47.22 7.43
C HIS A 247 4.55 47.32 8.26
N ASP A 248 3.56 46.50 7.93
CA ASP A 248 2.25 46.48 8.60
C ASP A 248 2.37 45.97 10.04
N ILE A 249 3.27 45.01 10.28
CA ILE A 249 3.50 44.43 11.60
C ILE A 249 4.22 45.46 12.49
N LYS A 250 5.19 46.19 11.92
CA LYS A 250 5.91 47.27 12.63
C LYS A 250 4.96 48.36 13.12
N GLN A 251 4.03 48.80 12.27
CA GLN A 251 3.07 49.83 12.63
C GLN A 251 2.12 49.39 13.76
N GLN A 252 1.66 48.14 13.74
CA GLN A 252 0.78 47.64 14.80
C GLN A 252 1.49 47.53 16.16
N ILE A 253 2.79 47.18 16.17
CA ILE A 253 3.56 47.11 17.40
C ILE A 253 3.76 48.51 17.99
N LEU A 254 4.14 49.49 17.16
CA LEU A 254 4.32 50.88 17.59
C LEU A 254 3.01 51.51 18.13
N LEU A 255 1.89 51.28 17.44
CA LEU A 255 0.58 51.75 17.89
C LEU A 255 0.17 51.16 19.24
N ARG A 256 0.50 49.88 19.49
CA ARG A 256 0.25 49.23 20.78
C ARG A 256 1.17 49.76 21.89
N GLU A 257 2.43 50.04 21.60
CA GLU A 257 3.36 50.63 22.56
C GLU A 257 2.98 52.06 22.93
N GLU A 258 2.51 52.86 21.96
CA GLU A 258 1.99 54.20 22.23
C GLU A 258 0.70 54.18 23.06
N ALA A 259 -0.21 53.24 22.78
CA ALA A 259 -1.44 53.06 23.54
C ALA A 259 -1.20 52.60 24.99
N ASN A 260 -0.09 51.92 25.26
CA ASN A 260 0.22 51.35 26.57
C ASN A 260 1.24 52.18 27.38
N LYS A 261 1.57 53.40 26.92
CA LYS A 261 2.39 54.33 27.72
C LYS A 261 1.60 54.80 28.94
N PRO A 262 2.14 54.63 30.16
CA PRO A 262 1.48 55.13 31.37
C PRO A 262 1.52 56.67 31.35
N GLY A 263 0.41 57.27 31.00
CA GLY A 263 0.27 58.73 30.89
C GLY A 263 -0.81 59.23 29.94
N ASN A 264 -1.46 58.37 29.16
CA ASN A 264 -2.62 58.77 28.36
C ASN A 264 -3.93 58.36 29.07
N GLU A 265 -4.16 58.93 30.25
CA GLU A 265 -5.52 59.05 30.78
C GLU A 265 -6.29 59.94 29.81
N GLY A 266 -7.22 59.32 29.08
CA GLY A 266 -8.17 60.05 28.25
C GLY A 266 -8.87 61.10 29.09
N ASN A 267 -8.66 62.36 28.70
CA ASN A 267 -9.48 63.49 29.09
C ASN A 267 -10.92 63.21 28.64
N ASP A 268 -11.71 62.57 29.51
CA ASP A 268 -13.12 62.33 29.34
C ASP A 268 -13.85 63.65 29.59
N GLY A 269 -13.91 64.46 28.54
CA GLY A 269 -14.70 65.68 28.49
C GLY A 269 -16.19 65.34 28.49
N GLY A 270 -16.74 65.15 29.69
CA GLY A 270 -18.17 65.18 29.93
C GLY A 270 -18.72 66.60 29.82
N ASP A 271 -19.78 66.73 29.01
CA ASP A 271 -20.65 67.90 28.89
C ASP A 271 -21.05 68.51 30.25
N GLN A 272 -21.10 69.85 30.36
CA GLN A 272 -22.30 70.62 30.74
C GLN A 272 -22.04 72.10 31.06
N GLN A 273 -22.97 72.92 30.53
CA GLN A 273 -23.37 74.31 30.84
C GLN A 273 -22.61 75.47 30.20
#